data_AF-A0A847FYC3-F1
#
_entry.id   AF-A0A847FYC3-F1
#
_cell.length_a   1.000
_cell.length_b   1.000
_cell.length_c   1.000
_cell.angle_alpha   90.00
_cell.angle_beta   90.00
_cell.angle_gamma   90.00
#
_symmetry.space_group_name_H-M   'P 1'
#
loop_
_entity.id
_entity.type
_entity.pdbx_description
1 polymer ?
#
loop_
_entity_poly.entity_id
_entity_poly.type
_entity_poly.pdbx_seq_one_letter_code
_entity_poly.pdbx_strand_id
1 'polypeptide(L)'
;MLSRIVGRAAQDSSVLPVFSSAAWPWTVGAVVAALVAGALLGVAVLLTGPVLVLMGVVGILVALLVFRYPEALVVLMLALASQLIPGRFNIFVDLFVGRFQVSDLLLFWLLFVTALRVIMEKDFPFRRSRLDLPMALFYLAVLGGLATAVFLFGVNFRYATYEARTLAYYLAFFPITTLVRTRRQLVRLSIGVMGVAVLMAVSMLLQSTIQPGILADDWTLDVEGVVRIFHPGFSAVYVGLLMLAGYVATRSGRRGATRGVHDWGWLQWAIMLLLATALFSTLARNLLIAGTVSFGLLALLLGSEQRRNLIQMLLRLTVSLAVVLVFLALVFDTSTLITQYAAAYVGRLERMFSSEILTREENLFSRWEEMQFAFQRLQENPILGTGLYNPYRPAVYEGEPITLRHFIHNAYLGIWLKTGIAGLVSFLWFSAAFLRQGLRGWKRVSHPLLRGVALGSLVAYVGLLMANFVAPSFLQPGSLAIMGVTLGLTTSILLLDGGPDQEYSEGEVLNVVKGEST
;
A
#
# COMPACT_ATOMS: atom_id res chain seq x y z
N MET A 1 37.60 -46.65 -34.06
CA MET A 1 37.27 -45.41 -33.33
C MET A 1 36.26 -44.52 -34.08
N LEU A 2 35.34 -45.07 -34.90
CA LEU A 2 34.30 -44.29 -35.60
C LEU A 2 33.11 -45.20 -36.05
N SER A 3 32.56 -46.04 -35.16
CA SER A 3 31.39 -46.87 -35.50
C SER A 3 30.45 -47.21 -34.33
N ARG A 4 30.51 -46.48 -33.20
CA ARG A 4 29.67 -46.75 -32.01
C ARG A 4 28.72 -45.60 -31.61
N ILE A 5 28.42 -44.65 -32.50
CA ILE A 5 27.63 -43.44 -32.15
C ILE A 5 26.21 -43.41 -32.74
N VAL A 6 25.77 -44.41 -33.52
CA VAL A 6 24.46 -44.33 -34.22
C VAL A 6 23.32 -45.12 -33.55
N GLY A 7 23.49 -45.58 -32.31
CA GLY A 7 22.59 -46.59 -31.72
C GLY A 7 21.62 -46.19 -30.59
N ARG A 8 21.43 -44.91 -30.23
CA ARG A 8 20.60 -44.53 -29.06
C ARG A 8 19.83 -43.20 -29.16
N ALA A 9 19.30 -42.85 -30.34
CA ALA A 9 18.54 -41.61 -30.51
C ALA A 9 17.16 -41.80 -31.16
N ALA A 10 16.54 -42.97 -31.03
CA ALA A 10 15.23 -43.25 -31.61
C ALA A 10 14.38 -44.16 -30.71
N GLN A 11 14.09 -43.73 -29.48
CA GLN A 11 13.05 -44.36 -28.65
C GLN A 11 12.60 -43.45 -27.49
N ASP A 12 12.20 -42.21 -27.78
CA ASP A 12 11.43 -41.40 -26.81
C ASP A 12 10.54 -40.34 -27.50
N SER A 13 10.02 -40.70 -28.67
CA SER A 13 8.94 -39.96 -29.33
C SER A 13 7.61 -40.57 -28.93
N SER A 14 6.73 -39.75 -28.33
CA SER A 14 5.29 -39.99 -28.07
C SER A 14 4.90 -40.76 -26.79
N VAL A 15 5.21 -40.18 -25.63
CA VAL A 15 4.20 -40.11 -24.57
C VAL A 15 3.87 -38.63 -24.36
N LEU A 16 3.12 -38.08 -25.30
CA LEU A 16 2.25 -36.95 -24.95
C LEU A 16 1.41 -37.44 -23.77
N PRO A 17 1.23 -36.67 -22.69
CA PRO A 17 0.20 -36.99 -21.73
C PRO A 17 -1.08 -37.10 -22.55
N VAL A 18 -1.60 -38.31 -22.68
CA VAL A 18 -2.98 -38.50 -23.08
C VAL A 18 -3.74 -37.72 -22.04
N PHE A 19 -4.18 -36.52 -22.41
CA PHE A 19 -5.27 -35.86 -21.71
C PHE A 19 -6.39 -36.87 -21.80
N SER A 20 -6.50 -37.73 -20.79
CA SER A 20 -7.71 -38.49 -20.57
C SER A 20 -8.78 -37.41 -20.56
N SER A 21 -9.64 -37.43 -21.56
CA SER A 21 -10.93 -36.80 -21.53
C SER A 21 -11.72 -37.47 -20.40
N ALA A 22 -11.30 -37.20 -19.17
CA ALA A 22 -12.17 -37.20 -18.02
C ALA A 22 -13.16 -36.09 -18.34
N ALA A 23 -14.15 -36.45 -19.16
CA ALA A 23 -15.36 -35.70 -19.35
C ALA A 23 -15.82 -35.42 -17.94
N TRP A 24 -15.65 -34.17 -17.49
CA TRP A 24 -16.23 -33.71 -16.25
C TRP A 24 -17.68 -34.17 -16.30
N PRO A 25 -18.13 -35.05 -15.39
CA PRO A 25 -19.50 -35.50 -15.45
C PRO A 25 -20.31 -34.28 -15.09
N TRP A 26 -20.86 -33.61 -16.11
CA TRP A 26 -21.96 -32.69 -15.94
C TRP A 26 -23.08 -33.53 -15.39
N THR A 27 -23.12 -33.65 -14.06
CA THR A 27 -24.23 -34.28 -13.38
C THR A 27 -25.48 -33.54 -13.84
N VAL A 28 -26.58 -34.26 -14.02
CA VAL A 28 -27.86 -33.65 -14.41
C VAL A 28 -28.17 -32.43 -13.51
N GLY A 29 -27.78 -32.50 -12.23
CA GLY A 29 -27.86 -31.38 -11.29
C GLY A 29 -27.07 -30.13 -11.68
N ALA A 30 -25.85 -30.25 -12.22
CA ALA A 30 -25.06 -29.11 -12.68
C ALA A 30 -25.70 -28.41 -13.89
N VAL A 31 -26.27 -29.19 -14.83
CA VAL A 31 -26.99 -28.65 -15.99
C VAL A 31 -28.26 -27.93 -15.55
N VAL A 32 -29.05 -28.54 -14.66
CA VAL A 32 -30.27 -27.92 -14.11
C VAL A 32 -29.93 -26.64 -13.37
N ALA A 33 -28.89 -26.64 -12.51
CA ALA A 33 -28.47 -25.44 -11.80
C ALA A 33 -28.02 -24.31 -12.74
N ALA A 34 -27.28 -24.64 -13.81
CA ALA A 34 -26.86 -23.68 -14.82
C ALA A 34 -28.05 -23.08 -15.59
N LEU A 35 -29.05 -23.91 -15.96
CA LEU A 35 -30.27 -23.45 -16.62
C LEU A 35 -31.10 -22.53 -15.71
N VAL A 36 -31.27 -22.89 -14.43
CA VAL A 36 -31.97 -22.07 -13.44
C VAL A 36 -31.24 -20.74 -13.23
N ALA A 37 -29.92 -20.77 -13.05
CA ALA A 37 -29.12 -19.56 -12.93
C ALA A 37 -29.22 -18.67 -14.18
N GLY A 38 -29.15 -19.26 -15.38
CA GLY A 38 -29.31 -18.55 -16.65
C GLY A 38 -30.69 -17.91 -16.80
N ALA A 39 -31.75 -18.63 -16.43
CA ALA A 39 -33.12 -18.11 -16.46
C ALA A 39 -33.31 -16.95 -15.46
N LEU A 40 -32.81 -17.09 -14.23
CA LEU A 40 -32.86 -16.03 -13.21
C LEU A 40 -32.09 -14.77 -13.65
N LEU A 41 -30.90 -14.95 -14.24
CA LEU A 41 -30.14 -13.84 -14.82
C LEU A 41 -30.89 -13.20 -15.98
N GLY A 42 -31.50 -13.98 -16.87
CA GLY A 42 -32.34 -13.48 -17.97
C GLY A 42 -33.52 -12.63 -17.48
N VAL A 43 -34.23 -13.10 -16.46
CA VAL A 43 -35.32 -12.34 -15.81
C VAL A 43 -34.77 -11.06 -15.18
N ALA A 44 -33.64 -11.12 -14.46
CA ALA A 44 -33.02 -9.94 -13.88
C ALA A 44 -32.62 -8.90 -14.94
N VAL A 45 -32.14 -9.33 -16.11
CA VAL A 45 -31.77 -8.45 -17.24
C VAL A 45 -33.00 -7.75 -17.79
N LEU A 46 -34.13 -8.46 -17.91
CA LEU A 46 -35.39 -7.87 -18.35
C LEU A 46 -35.93 -6.84 -17.34
N LEU A 47 -35.75 -7.07 -16.04
CA LEU A 47 -36.28 -6.19 -14.99
C LEU A 47 -35.41 -4.96 -14.69
N THR A 48 -34.08 -5.11 -14.76
CA THR A 48 -33.12 -4.10 -14.28
C THR A 48 -32.15 -3.60 -15.36
N GLY A 49 -32.13 -4.24 -16.52
CA GLY A 49 -31.19 -3.98 -17.60
C GLY A 49 -29.88 -4.77 -17.48
N PRO A 50 -29.16 -5.00 -18.59
CA PRO A 50 -28.00 -5.89 -18.63
C PRO A 50 -26.79 -5.39 -17.82
N VAL A 51 -26.62 -4.07 -17.70
CA VAL A 51 -25.48 -3.46 -16.99
C VAL A 51 -25.56 -3.73 -15.48
N LEU A 52 -26.73 -3.56 -14.86
CA LEU A 52 -26.92 -3.81 -13.43
C LEU A 52 -26.71 -5.28 -13.10
N VAL A 53 -27.23 -6.19 -13.93
CA VAL A 53 -27.02 -7.64 -13.75
C VAL A 53 -25.56 -8.01 -13.88
N LEU A 54 -24.85 -7.49 -14.90
CA LEU A 54 -23.43 -7.74 -15.07
C LEU A 54 -22.63 -7.24 -13.86
N MET A 55 -22.94 -6.05 -13.35
CA MET A 55 -22.32 -5.53 -12.13
C MET A 55 -22.62 -6.41 -10.91
N GLY A 56 -23.84 -6.92 -10.78
CA GLY A 56 -24.22 -7.86 -9.73
C GLY A 56 -23.43 -9.17 -9.80
N VAL A 57 -23.31 -9.77 -10.99
CA VAL A 57 -22.53 -11.00 -11.21
C VAL A 57 -21.05 -10.76 -10.91
N VAL A 58 -20.46 -9.66 -11.40
CA VAL A 58 -19.08 -9.29 -11.09
C VAL A 58 -18.90 -9.08 -9.59
N GLY A 59 -19.84 -8.41 -8.93
CA GLY A 59 -19.84 -8.21 -7.47
C GLY A 59 -19.83 -9.54 -6.70
N ILE A 60 -20.67 -10.50 -7.09
CA ILE A 60 -20.70 -11.84 -6.50
C ILE A 60 -19.37 -12.58 -6.74
N LEU A 61 -18.83 -12.54 -7.95
CA LEU A 61 -17.55 -13.19 -8.27
C LEU A 61 -16.40 -12.59 -7.44
N VAL A 62 -16.35 -11.27 -7.31
CA VAL A 62 -15.39 -10.55 -6.46
C VAL A 62 -15.57 -10.92 -4.99
N ALA A 63 -16.82 -11.03 -4.53
CA ALA A 63 -17.13 -11.44 -3.17
C ALA A 63 -16.69 -12.88 -2.89
N LEU A 64 -16.86 -13.81 -3.84
CA LEU A 64 -16.42 -15.20 -3.73
C LEU A 64 -14.90 -15.34 -3.83
N LEU A 65 -14.22 -14.43 -4.54
CA LEU A 65 -12.77 -14.44 -4.71
C LEU A 65 -12.03 -14.41 -3.37
N VAL A 66 -12.59 -13.77 -2.34
CA VAL A 66 -11.98 -13.65 -1.01
C VAL A 66 -11.65 -15.00 -0.35
N PHE A 67 -12.43 -16.05 -0.64
CA PHE A 67 -12.24 -17.37 -0.04
C PHE A 67 -11.03 -18.09 -0.62
N ARG A 68 -10.70 -17.80 -1.89
CA ARG A 68 -9.62 -18.47 -2.64
C ARG A 68 -8.36 -17.61 -2.79
N TYR A 69 -8.54 -16.31 -2.98
CA TYR A 69 -7.48 -15.34 -3.25
C TYR A 69 -7.70 -14.03 -2.47
N PRO A 70 -7.74 -14.07 -1.11
CA PRO A 70 -7.93 -12.88 -0.30
C PRO A 70 -6.91 -11.78 -0.60
N GLU A 71 -5.66 -12.15 -0.95
CA GLU A 71 -4.62 -11.21 -1.32
C GLU A 71 -4.94 -10.40 -2.59
N ALA A 72 -5.65 -10.97 -3.56
CA ALA A 72 -6.03 -10.26 -4.78
C ALA A 72 -7.06 -9.16 -4.46
N LEU A 73 -7.97 -9.45 -3.52
CA LEU A 73 -8.97 -8.49 -3.07
C LEU A 73 -8.35 -7.36 -2.25
N VAL A 74 -7.33 -7.66 -1.44
CA VAL A 74 -6.53 -6.65 -0.73
C VAL A 74 -5.80 -5.73 -1.72
N VAL A 75 -5.22 -6.28 -2.79
CA VAL A 75 -4.55 -5.48 -3.83
C VAL A 75 -5.56 -4.62 -4.59
N LEU A 76 -6.75 -5.14 -4.90
CA LEU A 76 -7.82 -4.37 -5.54
C LEU A 76 -8.31 -3.22 -4.64
N MET A 77 -8.56 -3.51 -3.36
CA MET A 77 -8.90 -2.49 -2.35
C MET A 77 -7.84 -1.40 -2.29
N LEU A 78 -6.55 -1.78 -2.26
CA LEU A 78 -5.43 -0.84 -2.26
C LEU A 78 -5.39 0.01 -3.53
N ALA A 79 -5.59 -0.59 -4.71
CA ALA A 79 -5.61 0.14 -5.98
C ALA A 79 -6.74 1.18 -6.03
N LEU A 80 -7.94 0.84 -5.57
CA LEU A 80 -9.07 1.77 -5.51
C LEU A 80 -8.83 2.88 -4.46
N ALA A 81 -8.39 2.52 -3.26
CA ALA A 81 -8.21 3.47 -2.16
C ALA A 81 -7.04 4.44 -2.39
N SER A 82 -5.98 3.99 -3.07
CA SER A 82 -4.83 4.82 -3.47
C SER A 82 -5.08 5.69 -4.71
N GLN A 83 -6.29 5.62 -5.28
CA GLN A 83 -6.67 6.27 -6.53
C GLN A 83 -5.80 5.87 -7.72
N LEU A 84 -5.26 4.65 -7.71
CA LEU A 84 -4.63 4.10 -8.92
C LEU A 84 -5.69 3.93 -10.01
N ILE A 85 -6.87 3.49 -9.61
CA ILE A 85 -8.07 3.50 -10.42
C ILE A 85 -8.76 4.86 -10.17
N PRO A 86 -9.12 5.61 -11.23
CA PRO A 86 -9.76 6.92 -11.09
C PRO A 86 -10.94 6.95 -10.12
N GLY A 87 -11.10 8.05 -9.38
CA GLY A 87 -12.14 8.20 -8.36
C GLY A 87 -13.56 7.93 -8.87
N ARG A 88 -13.81 8.21 -10.16
CA ARG A 88 -15.09 7.90 -10.85
C ARG A 88 -15.49 6.41 -10.82
N PHE A 89 -14.54 5.48 -10.65
CA PHE A 89 -14.82 4.05 -10.51
C PHE A 89 -14.86 3.60 -9.05
N ASN A 90 -14.28 4.38 -8.13
CA ASN A 90 -14.43 4.16 -6.69
C ASN A 90 -15.68 4.89 -6.15
N ILE A 91 -16.82 4.56 -6.76
CA ILE A 91 -18.10 5.23 -6.54
C ILE A 91 -18.56 5.14 -5.09
N PHE A 92 -19.28 6.17 -4.66
CA PHE A 92 -19.97 6.17 -3.37
C PHE A 92 -21.31 5.43 -3.48
N VAL A 93 -21.56 4.54 -2.54
CA VAL A 93 -22.82 3.84 -2.32
C VAL A 93 -23.45 4.38 -1.05
N ASP A 94 -24.71 4.81 -1.17
CA ASP A 94 -25.50 5.33 -0.05
C ASP A 94 -26.13 4.16 0.70
N LEU A 95 -25.67 3.93 1.92
CA LEU A 95 -26.26 2.98 2.86
C LEU A 95 -26.99 3.75 3.96
N PHE A 96 -27.89 3.07 4.67
CA PHE A 96 -28.64 3.65 5.79
C PHE A 96 -27.72 4.29 6.85
N VAL A 97 -26.53 3.72 7.05
CA VAL A 97 -25.54 4.13 8.06
C VAL A 97 -24.45 5.08 7.53
N GLY A 98 -24.50 5.52 6.26
CA GLY A 98 -23.52 6.45 5.70
C GLY A 98 -23.20 6.23 4.22
N ARG A 99 -22.28 7.05 3.68
CA ARG A 99 -21.76 6.90 2.30
C ARG A 99 -20.44 6.14 2.33
N PHE A 100 -20.34 5.08 1.51
CA PHE A 100 -19.15 4.24 1.45
C PHE A 100 -18.64 4.12 0.02
N GLN A 101 -17.33 4.19 -0.15
CA GLN A 101 -16.70 3.90 -1.43
C GLN A 101 -16.64 2.38 -1.66
N VAL A 102 -16.53 1.96 -2.92
CA VAL A 102 -16.33 0.55 -3.27
C VAL A 102 -15.14 -0.05 -2.50
N SER A 103 -14.05 0.69 -2.35
CA SER A 103 -12.90 0.25 -1.55
C SER A 103 -13.23 0.04 -0.06
N ASP A 104 -14.13 0.83 0.53
CA ASP A 104 -14.58 0.64 1.90
C ASP A 104 -15.43 -0.64 2.02
N LEU A 105 -16.32 -0.88 1.05
CA LEU A 105 -17.15 -2.09 1.01
C LEU A 105 -16.29 -3.35 0.85
N LEU A 106 -15.24 -3.30 0.03
CA LEU A 106 -14.28 -4.40 -0.09
C LEU A 106 -13.56 -4.68 1.23
N LEU A 107 -13.16 -3.63 1.95
CA LEU A 107 -12.55 -3.77 3.28
C LEU A 107 -13.52 -4.39 4.30
N PHE A 108 -14.77 -3.91 4.35
CA PHE A 108 -15.77 -4.47 5.26
C PHE A 108 -16.12 -5.91 4.89
N TRP A 109 -16.15 -6.25 3.60
CA TRP A 109 -16.32 -7.64 3.16
C TRP A 109 -15.15 -8.53 3.61
N LEU A 110 -13.92 -8.06 3.46
CA LEU A 110 -12.73 -8.75 3.96
C LEU A 110 -12.79 -8.98 5.48
N LEU A 111 -13.22 -7.98 6.25
CA LEU A 111 -13.41 -8.09 7.70
C LEU A 111 -14.54 -9.05 8.07
N PHE A 112 -15.66 -8.99 7.36
CA PHE A 112 -16.79 -9.89 7.54
C PHE A 112 -16.39 -11.34 7.30
N VAL A 113 -15.73 -11.65 6.18
CA VAL A 113 -15.24 -13.00 5.90
C VAL A 113 -14.21 -13.44 6.94
N THR A 114 -13.36 -12.53 7.42
CA THR A 114 -12.42 -12.84 8.51
C THR A 114 -13.15 -13.29 9.77
N ALA A 115 -14.16 -12.55 10.20
CA ALA A 115 -14.97 -12.92 11.36
C ALA A 115 -15.74 -14.23 11.12
N LEU A 116 -16.38 -14.36 9.95
CA LEU A 116 -17.17 -15.53 9.57
C LEU A 116 -16.33 -16.82 9.63
N ARG A 117 -15.15 -16.83 8.99
CA ARG A 117 -14.28 -18.01 8.97
C ARG A 117 -13.76 -18.34 10.36
N VAL A 118 -13.36 -17.33 11.15
CA VAL A 118 -12.87 -17.55 12.52
C VAL A 118 -13.96 -18.13 13.44
N ILE A 119 -15.21 -17.74 13.26
CA ILE A 119 -16.34 -18.21 14.09
C ILE A 119 -16.86 -19.57 13.62
N MET A 120 -16.99 -19.78 12.30
CA MET A 120 -17.65 -20.96 11.73
C MET A 120 -16.71 -22.13 11.44
N GLU A 121 -15.45 -21.87 11.08
CA GLU A 121 -14.48 -22.92 10.76
C GLU A 121 -13.59 -23.21 11.97
N LYS A 122 -13.80 -24.35 12.63
CA LYS A 122 -13.04 -24.76 13.81
C LYS A 122 -11.51 -24.79 13.57
N ASP A 123 -11.12 -25.18 12.36
CA ASP A 123 -9.70 -25.28 11.95
C ASP A 123 -9.14 -23.96 11.40
N PHE A 124 -9.88 -22.86 11.53
CA PHE A 124 -9.47 -21.53 11.05
C PHE A 124 -9.24 -20.54 12.21
N PRO A 125 -8.24 -20.78 13.08
CA PRO A 125 -8.03 -19.92 14.25
C PRO A 125 -7.56 -18.52 13.85
N PHE A 126 -7.95 -17.53 14.63
CA PHE A 126 -7.43 -16.17 14.53
C PHE A 126 -5.93 -16.11 14.89
N ARG A 127 -5.09 -15.59 13.99
CA ARG A 127 -3.64 -15.51 14.22
C ARG A 127 -3.30 -14.27 15.04
N ARG A 128 -3.01 -14.50 16.33
CA ARG A 128 -2.69 -13.42 17.26
C ARG A 128 -1.35 -12.76 16.94
N SER A 129 -1.36 -11.44 16.97
CA SER A 129 -0.19 -10.57 16.89
C SER A 129 -0.19 -9.59 18.07
N ARG A 130 0.98 -9.02 18.36
CA ARG A 130 1.12 -7.95 19.35
C ARG A 130 0.44 -6.64 18.94
N LEU A 131 0.04 -6.54 17.66
CA LEU A 131 -0.62 -5.36 17.11
C LEU A 131 -2.14 -5.43 17.26
N ASP A 132 -2.73 -6.61 17.50
CA ASP A 132 -4.19 -6.79 17.46
C ASP A 132 -4.90 -5.89 18.46
N LEU A 133 -4.46 -5.91 19.73
CA LEU A 133 -5.05 -5.13 20.80
C LEU A 133 -4.91 -3.62 20.56
N PRO A 134 -3.71 -3.04 20.34
CA PRO A 134 -3.62 -1.60 20.12
C PRO A 134 -4.29 -1.15 18.81
N MET A 135 -4.38 -2.00 17.78
CA MET A 135 -5.15 -1.70 16.57
C MET A 135 -6.66 -1.67 16.84
N ALA A 136 -7.17 -2.63 17.61
CA ALA A 136 -8.57 -2.65 18.02
C ALA A 136 -8.91 -1.45 18.91
N LEU A 137 -8.06 -1.12 19.88
CA LEU A 137 -8.20 0.06 20.74
C LEU A 137 -8.16 1.37 19.94
N PHE A 138 -7.27 1.45 18.94
CA PHE A 138 -7.23 2.59 18.04
C PHE A 138 -8.56 2.76 17.31
N TYR A 139 -9.11 1.70 16.72
CA TYR A 139 -10.39 1.80 16.02
C TYR A 139 -11.57 2.06 16.97
N LEU A 140 -11.56 1.51 18.18
CA LEU A 140 -12.53 1.88 19.22
C LEU A 140 -12.43 3.38 19.55
N ALA A 141 -11.23 3.97 19.62
CA ALA A 141 -11.05 5.40 19.80
C ALA A 141 -11.53 6.22 18.58
N VAL A 142 -11.45 5.67 17.36
CA VAL A 142 -12.08 6.28 16.16
C VAL A 142 -13.60 6.32 16.32
N LEU A 143 -14.23 5.22 16.77
CA LEU A 143 -15.67 5.19 17.06
C LEU A 143 -16.05 6.14 18.21
N GLY A 144 -15.18 6.26 19.23
CA GLY A 144 -15.31 7.26 20.28
C GLY A 144 -15.25 8.69 19.74
N GLY A 145 -14.31 8.99 18.84
CA GLY A 145 -14.20 10.27 18.14
C GLY A 145 -15.40 10.59 17.25
N LEU A 146 -15.99 9.58 16.61
CA LEU A 146 -17.26 9.70 15.88
C LEU A 146 -18.40 10.09 16.83
N ALA A 147 -18.53 9.40 17.95
CA ALA A 147 -19.54 9.69 18.96
C ALA A 147 -19.37 11.10 19.56
N THR A 148 -18.14 11.49 19.91
CA THR A 148 -17.79 12.83 20.37
C THR A 148 -18.24 13.90 19.36
N ALA A 149 -17.91 13.73 18.09
CA ALA A 149 -18.29 14.70 17.05
C ALA A 149 -19.81 14.89 16.96
N VAL A 150 -20.56 13.79 16.97
CA VAL A 150 -22.01 13.80 16.73
C VAL A 150 -22.78 14.25 17.97
N PHE A 151 -22.47 13.69 19.15
CA PHE A 151 -23.25 13.93 20.35
C PHE A 151 -22.80 15.17 21.14
N LEU A 152 -21.50 15.50 21.14
CA LEU A 152 -20.99 16.65 21.91
C LEU A 152 -20.84 17.91 21.07
N PHE A 153 -20.46 17.77 19.79
CA PHE A 153 -20.21 18.91 18.90
C PHE A 153 -21.25 19.09 17.79
N GLY A 154 -22.29 18.24 17.74
CA GLY A 154 -23.38 18.38 16.78
C GLY A 154 -22.98 18.22 15.31
N VAL A 155 -21.82 17.60 15.03
CA VAL A 155 -21.37 17.34 13.67
C VAL A 155 -22.33 16.34 13.01
N ASN A 156 -22.73 16.61 11.77
CA ASN A 156 -23.60 15.69 11.04
C ASN A 156 -22.95 14.31 10.91
N PHE A 157 -23.69 13.27 11.31
CA PHE A 157 -23.24 11.88 11.29
C PHE A 157 -22.67 11.45 9.92
N ARG A 158 -23.27 11.91 8.82
CA ARG A 158 -22.81 11.62 7.46
C ARG A 158 -21.42 12.17 7.15
N TYR A 159 -21.04 13.30 7.75
CA TYR A 159 -19.71 13.86 7.56
C TYR A 159 -18.69 13.23 8.50
N ALA A 160 -19.03 13.00 9.76
CA ALA A 160 -18.14 12.36 10.71
C ALA A 160 -17.80 10.91 10.31
N THR A 161 -18.77 10.18 9.72
CA THR A 161 -18.55 8.83 9.17
C THR A 161 -17.55 8.80 8.00
N TYR A 162 -17.36 9.90 7.25
CA TYR A 162 -16.37 9.98 6.17
C TYR A 162 -14.92 9.86 6.68
N GLU A 163 -14.61 10.41 7.84
CA GLU A 163 -13.28 10.24 8.43
C GLU A 163 -13.15 8.88 9.12
N ALA A 164 -14.22 8.40 9.77
CA ALA A 164 -14.23 7.08 10.40
C ALA A 164 -13.95 5.95 9.39
N ARG A 165 -14.62 5.98 8.22
CA ARG A 165 -14.36 5.01 7.13
C ARG A 165 -12.92 5.12 6.61
N THR A 166 -12.37 6.32 6.57
CA THR A 166 -10.99 6.56 6.09
C THR A 166 -9.98 5.97 7.08
N LEU A 167 -10.18 6.17 8.38
CA LEU A 167 -9.34 5.56 9.42
C LEU A 167 -9.53 4.03 9.54
N ALA A 168 -10.67 3.51 9.07
CA ALA A 168 -10.92 2.07 9.03
C ALA A 168 -9.92 1.31 8.15
N TYR A 169 -9.24 1.95 7.19
CA TYR A 169 -8.23 1.29 6.35
C TYR A 169 -7.07 0.66 7.13
N TYR A 170 -6.78 1.12 8.36
CA TYR A 170 -5.86 0.43 9.25
C TYR A 170 -6.30 -1.01 9.58
N LEU A 171 -7.61 -1.28 9.59
CA LEU A 171 -8.18 -2.60 9.84
C LEU A 171 -7.89 -3.60 8.74
N ALA A 172 -7.40 -3.18 7.56
CA ALA A 172 -6.89 -4.10 6.53
C ALA A 172 -5.79 -5.04 7.09
N PHE A 173 -5.16 -4.65 8.19
CA PHE A 173 -4.30 -5.50 9.01
C PHE A 173 -4.92 -6.86 9.34
N PHE A 174 -6.16 -6.92 9.87
CA PHE A 174 -6.80 -8.15 10.34
C PHE A 174 -7.09 -9.20 9.25
N PRO A 175 -7.69 -8.84 8.09
CA PRO A 175 -7.89 -9.81 7.03
C PRO A 175 -6.56 -10.30 6.45
N ILE A 176 -5.52 -9.46 6.39
CA ILE A 176 -4.22 -9.92 5.89
C ILE A 176 -3.60 -10.93 6.85
N THR A 177 -3.51 -10.63 8.16
CA THR A 177 -2.92 -11.56 9.15
C THR A 177 -3.69 -12.87 9.29
N THR A 178 -5.01 -12.85 9.05
CA THR A 178 -5.87 -14.01 9.27
C THR A 178 -6.10 -14.82 7.99
N LEU A 179 -6.46 -14.18 6.88
CA LEU A 179 -6.83 -14.83 5.61
C LEU A 179 -5.62 -15.22 4.75
N VAL A 180 -4.51 -14.47 4.80
CA VAL A 180 -3.29 -14.79 4.03
C VAL A 180 -2.47 -15.83 4.81
N ARG A 181 -2.64 -17.11 4.46
CA ARG A 181 -2.17 -18.28 5.24
C ARG A 181 -0.90 -18.92 4.69
N THR A 182 -0.61 -18.74 3.42
CA THR A 182 0.50 -19.46 2.76
C THR A 182 1.59 -18.50 2.30
N ARG A 183 2.83 -19.02 2.24
CA ARG A 183 3.98 -18.28 1.67
C ARG A 183 3.70 -17.82 0.23
N ARG A 184 3.02 -18.65 -0.57
CA ARG A 184 2.62 -18.30 -1.95
C ARG A 184 1.72 -17.07 -1.98
N GLN A 185 0.72 -16.99 -1.10
CA GLN A 185 -0.15 -15.81 -1.01
C GLN A 185 0.62 -14.57 -0.53
N LEU A 186 1.56 -14.70 0.42
CA LEU A 186 2.42 -13.58 0.84
C LEU A 186 3.28 -13.05 -0.30
N VAL A 187 3.84 -13.93 -1.13
CA VAL A 187 4.61 -13.55 -2.31
C VAL A 187 3.70 -12.83 -3.32
N ARG A 188 2.51 -13.38 -3.61
CA ARG A 188 1.53 -12.73 -4.49
C ARG A 188 1.10 -11.36 -3.98
N LEU A 189 0.83 -11.23 -2.67
CA LEU A 189 0.49 -9.96 -2.04
C LEU A 189 1.64 -8.95 -2.15
N SER A 190 2.88 -9.37 -1.85
CA SER A 190 4.07 -8.52 -1.96
C SER A 190 4.27 -8.02 -3.39
N ILE A 191 4.16 -8.91 -4.37
CA ILE A 191 4.26 -8.55 -5.81
C ILE A 191 3.10 -7.63 -6.21
N GLY A 192 1.88 -7.89 -5.76
CA GLY A 192 0.72 -7.05 -6.04
C GLY A 192 0.85 -5.64 -5.47
N VAL A 193 1.34 -5.50 -4.24
CA VAL A 193 1.61 -4.19 -3.62
C VAL A 193 2.69 -3.43 -4.38
N MET A 194 3.80 -4.09 -4.76
CA MET A 194 4.82 -3.47 -5.63
C MET A 194 4.25 -3.11 -7.01
N GLY A 195 3.38 -3.95 -7.57
CA GLY A 195 2.69 -3.69 -8.83
C GLY A 195 1.83 -2.43 -8.77
N VAL A 196 1.06 -2.24 -7.69
CA VAL A 196 0.33 -1.00 -7.44
C VAL A 196 1.29 0.20 -7.36
N ALA A 197 2.41 0.08 -6.66
CA ALA A 197 3.42 1.14 -6.58
C ALA A 197 4.00 1.51 -7.95
N VAL A 198 4.28 0.52 -8.81
CA VAL A 198 4.80 0.74 -10.17
C VAL A 198 3.75 1.43 -11.03
N LEU A 199 2.52 0.91 -11.07
CA LEU A 199 1.43 1.50 -11.85
C LEU A 199 1.10 2.92 -11.36
N MET A 200 1.19 3.16 -10.06
CA MET A 200 1.04 4.48 -9.47
C MET A 200 2.14 5.44 -9.93
N ALA A 201 3.40 5.01 -9.93
CA ALA A 201 4.51 5.82 -10.43
C ALA A 201 4.35 6.15 -11.92
N VAL A 202 3.90 5.19 -12.74
CA VAL A 202 3.56 5.44 -14.14
C VAL A 202 2.45 6.48 -14.24
N SER A 203 1.35 6.32 -13.48
CA SER A 203 0.24 7.28 -13.47
C SER A 203 0.69 8.69 -13.10
N MET A 204 1.52 8.82 -12.05
CA MET A 204 2.08 10.11 -11.63
C MET A 204 2.87 10.76 -12.77
N LEU A 205 3.79 10.04 -13.42
CA LEU A 205 4.61 10.60 -14.51
C LEU A 205 3.80 10.89 -15.79
N LEU A 206 2.78 10.08 -16.09
CA LEU A 206 1.87 10.34 -17.19
C LEU A 206 1.04 11.62 -16.93
N GLN A 207 0.57 11.85 -15.70
CA GLN A 207 -0.13 13.09 -15.35
C GLN A 207 0.74 14.34 -15.50
N SER A 208 2.06 14.25 -15.30
CA SER A 208 2.96 15.39 -15.58
C SER A 208 3.17 15.68 -17.07
N THR A 209 2.85 14.75 -17.97
CA THR A 209 3.22 14.84 -19.40
C THR A 209 2.01 14.91 -20.33
N ILE A 210 0.91 14.25 -19.98
CA ILE A 210 -0.33 14.15 -20.75
C ILE A 210 -1.42 14.89 -19.96
N GLN A 211 -2.30 15.63 -20.67
CA GLN A 211 -3.40 16.37 -20.07
C GLN A 211 -4.10 15.57 -18.94
N PRO A 212 -4.16 16.11 -17.70
CA PRO A 212 -4.50 15.35 -16.50
C PRO A 212 -5.84 14.58 -16.57
N GLY A 213 -6.85 15.12 -17.27
CA GLY A 213 -8.24 14.67 -17.17
C GLY A 213 -8.60 13.33 -17.82
N ILE A 214 -7.71 12.71 -18.62
CA ILE A 214 -8.06 11.47 -19.34
C ILE A 214 -7.86 10.22 -18.45
N LEU A 215 -6.75 10.17 -17.72
CA LEU A 215 -6.27 8.95 -17.06
C LEU A 215 -6.51 8.92 -15.54
N ALA A 216 -6.65 10.08 -14.88
CA ALA A 216 -6.85 10.18 -13.44
C ALA A 216 -7.50 11.51 -13.06
N ASP A 217 -7.85 11.66 -11.77
CA ASP A 217 -8.24 12.96 -11.23
C ASP A 217 -7.01 13.90 -11.28
N ASP A 218 -7.21 15.19 -11.57
CA ASP A 218 -6.11 16.14 -11.70
C ASP A 218 -5.54 16.49 -10.32
N TRP A 219 -4.32 16.00 -10.07
CA TRP A 219 -3.55 16.27 -8.85
C TRP A 219 -2.29 17.08 -9.15
N THR A 220 -2.28 17.80 -10.28
CA THR A 220 -1.15 18.63 -10.69
C THR A 220 -1.32 20.07 -10.21
N LEU A 221 -0.22 20.69 -9.82
CA LEU A 221 -0.14 22.10 -9.42
C LEU A 221 1.05 22.71 -10.15
N ASP A 222 0.83 23.78 -10.91
CA ASP A 222 1.92 24.57 -11.48
C ASP A 222 2.51 25.45 -10.37
N VAL A 223 3.80 25.24 -10.07
CA VAL A 223 4.54 26.02 -9.09
C VAL A 223 5.83 26.49 -9.76
N GLU A 224 5.96 27.80 -9.94
CA GLU A 224 7.18 28.42 -10.51
C GLU A 224 7.50 27.88 -11.94
N GLY A 225 6.48 27.55 -12.75
CA GLY A 225 6.64 27.01 -14.10
C GLY A 225 6.89 25.49 -14.13
N VAL A 226 6.80 24.82 -12.98
CA VAL A 226 7.04 23.39 -12.83
C VAL A 226 5.76 22.69 -12.38
N VAL A 227 5.35 21.68 -13.14
CA VAL A 227 4.19 20.84 -12.81
C VAL A 227 4.54 19.90 -11.64
N ARG A 228 4.02 20.22 -10.46
CA ARG A 228 4.16 19.41 -9.26
C ARG A 228 2.99 18.43 -9.13
N ILE A 229 3.28 17.16 -8.84
CA ILE A 229 2.25 16.13 -8.65
C ILE A 229 2.02 15.86 -7.16
N PHE A 230 0.78 16.02 -6.69
CA PHE A 230 0.38 15.70 -5.32
C PHE A 230 -0.62 14.54 -5.27
N HIS A 231 -0.24 13.41 -5.87
CA HIS A 231 -1.12 12.25 -5.99
C HIS A 231 -1.32 11.52 -4.64
N PRO A 232 -2.56 11.25 -4.18
CA PRO A 232 -2.81 10.58 -2.88
C PRO A 232 -2.14 9.21 -2.71
N GLY A 233 -1.81 8.55 -3.82
CA GLY A 233 -1.09 7.28 -3.87
C GLY A 233 0.44 7.35 -3.70
N PHE A 234 1.06 8.53 -3.53
CA PHE A 234 2.53 8.65 -3.44
C PHE A 234 3.14 7.78 -2.32
N SER A 235 2.41 7.54 -1.24
CA SER A 235 2.87 6.68 -0.14
C SER A 235 3.04 5.22 -0.58
N ALA A 236 2.24 4.74 -1.54
CA ALA A 236 2.42 3.42 -2.13
C ALA A 236 3.69 3.33 -2.96
N VAL A 237 4.01 4.37 -3.73
CA VAL A 237 5.28 4.49 -4.49
C VAL A 237 6.48 4.47 -3.53
N TYR A 238 6.39 5.25 -2.45
CA TYR A 238 7.43 5.33 -1.43
C TYR A 238 7.68 3.97 -0.74
N VAL A 239 6.62 3.31 -0.27
CA VAL A 239 6.71 1.97 0.34
C VAL A 239 7.24 0.95 -0.67
N GLY A 240 6.75 0.96 -1.91
CA GLY A 240 7.19 0.06 -2.97
C GLY A 240 8.68 0.22 -3.31
N LEU A 241 9.19 1.46 -3.37
CA LEU A 241 10.61 1.73 -3.58
C LEU A 241 11.46 1.10 -2.48
N LEU A 242 11.05 1.22 -1.22
CA LEU A 242 11.83 0.71 -0.10
C LEU A 242 11.70 -0.81 0.05
N MET A 243 10.55 -1.40 -0.27
CA MET A 243 10.40 -2.86 -0.40
C MET A 243 11.37 -3.42 -1.44
N LEU A 244 11.45 -2.77 -2.62
CA LEU A 244 12.36 -3.18 -3.69
C LEU A 244 13.83 -2.98 -3.31
N ALA A 245 14.17 -1.85 -2.70
CA ALA A 245 15.52 -1.60 -2.18
C ALA A 245 15.93 -2.63 -1.12
N GLY A 246 15.03 -2.97 -0.19
CA GLY A 246 15.24 -4.00 0.81
C GLY A 246 15.47 -5.38 0.19
N TYR A 247 14.72 -5.73 -0.85
CA TYR A 247 14.92 -6.96 -1.62
C TYR A 247 16.27 -6.99 -2.34
N VAL A 248 16.61 -5.95 -3.10
CA VAL A 248 17.89 -5.86 -3.82
C VAL A 248 19.07 -5.95 -2.86
N ALA A 249 19.01 -5.24 -1.73
CA ALA A 249 20.10 -5.20 -0.76
C ALA A 249 20.29 -6.54 -0.02
N THR A 250 19.23 -7.31 0.21
CA THR A 250 19.29 -8.60 0.93
C THR A 250 19.61 -9.80 0.04
N ARG A 251 19.54 -9.66 -1.29
CA ARG A 251 19.73 -10.74 -2.28
C ARG A 251 21.16 -11.29 -2.39
N SER A 252 22.18 -10.58 -1.92
CA SER A 252 23.55 -10.74 -2.42
C SER A 252 24.43 -11.89 -1.89
N GLY A 253 23.89 -12.89 -1.19
CA GLY A 253 24.70 -13.97 -0.58
C GLY A 253 24.87 -15.28 -1.37
N ARG A 254 24.19 -15.48 -2.51
CA ARG A 254 24.18 -16.77 -3.23
C ARG A 254 24.45 -16.68 -4.74
N ARG A 255 25.42 -15.85 -5.13
CA ARG A 255 25.89 -15.78 -6.54
C ARG A 255 26.51 -17.09 -7.07
N GLY A 256 26.73 -18.10 -6.22
CA GLY A 256 27.44 -19.33 -6.60
C GLY A 256 26.61 -20.50 -7.12
N ALA A 257 25.31 -20.62 -6.85
CA ALA A 257 24.63 -21.93 -6.99
C ALA A 257 23.54 -22.04 -8.06
N THR A 258 22.96 -20.94 -8.57
CA THR A 258 21.85 -21.03 -9.55
C THR A 258 22.01 -20.02 -10.68
N ARG A 259 23.05 -20.22 -11.50
CA ARG A 259 23.36 -19.45 -12.71
C ARG A 259 22.35 -19.63 -13.87
N GLY A 260 21.24 -20.34 -13.65
CA GLY A 260 20.34 -20.82 -14.71
C GLY A 260 19.00 -20.09 -14.86
N VAL A 261 18.61 -19.20 -13.94
CA VAL A 261 17.35 -18.45 -14.05
C VAL A 261 17.67 -16.98 -14.22
N HIS A 262 17.46 -16.51 -15.45
CA HIS A 262 17.51 -15.13 -15.95
C HIS A 262 17.61 -14.07 -14.83
N ASP A 263 18.73 -13.38 -14.75
CA ASP A 263 18.97 -12.34 -13.74
C ASP A 263 18.22 -11.07 -14.16
N TRP A 264 16.96 -10.93 -13.73
CA TRP A 264 16.10 -9.75 -14.01
C TRP A 264 16.56 -8.48 -13.26
N GLY A 265 17.86 -8.36 -12.98
CA GLY A 265 18.45 -7.23 -12.29
C GLY A 265 18.17 -5.91 -13.02
N TRP A 266 18.28 -5.89 -14.35
CA TRP A 266 18.00 -4.69 -15.15
C TRP A 266 16.55 -4.21 -15.01
N LEU A 267 15.58 -5.13 -14.90
CA LEU A 267 14.17 -4.76 -14.70
C LEU A 267 13.96 -4.18 -13.30
N GLN A 268 14.55 -4.78 -12.27
CA GLN A 268 14.52 -4.23 -10.90
C GLN A 268 15.12 -2.82 -10.87
N TRP A 269 16.22 -2.60 -11.60
CA TRP A 269 16.83 -1.30 -11.78
C TRP A 269 15.92 -0.28 -12.45
N ALA A 270 15.32 -0.64 -13.59
CA ALA A 270 14.38 0.22 -14.30
C ALA A 270 13.17 0.59 -13.42
N ILE A 271 12.64 -0.37 -12.65
CA ILE A 271 11.55 -0.13 -11.71
C ILE A 271 11.98 0.82 -10.59
N MET A 272 13.16 0.64 -9.98
CA MET A 272 13.64 1.57 -8.95
C MET A 272 13.81 2.99 -9.49
N LEU A 273 14.36 3.13 -10.70
CA LEU A 273 14.51 4.42 -11.36
C LEU A 273 13.14 5.08 -11.59
N LEU A 274 12.17 4.33 -12.12
CA LEU A 274 10.80 4.79 -12.31
C LEU A 274 10.15 5.28 -11.00
N LEU A 275 10.20 4.46 -9.94
CA LEU A 275 9.64 4.79 -8.62
C LEU A 275 10.33 6.02 -8.02
N ALA A 276 11.66 6.10 -8.11
CA ALA A 276 12.42 7.24 -7.62
C ALA A 276 12.03 8.52 -8.37
N THR A 277 12.03 8.50 -9.70
CA THR A 277 11.66 9.65 -10.53
C THR A 277 10.23 10.13 -10.24
N ALA A 278 9.28 9.21 -10.05
CA ALA A 278 7.91 9.58 -9.65
C ALA A 278 7.83 10.23 -8.26
N LEU A 279 8.66 9.81 -7.30
CA LEU A 279 8.73 10.50 -6.01
C LEU A 279 9.41 11.87 -6.14
N PHE A 280 10.43 11.99 -6.98
CA PHE A 280 11.08 13.26 -7.29
C PHE A 280 10.13 14.23 -8.04
N SER A 281 9.14 13.77 -8.80
CA SER A 281 8.18 14.72 -9.42
C SER A 281 7.20 15.36 -8.41
N THR A 282 7.15 14.88 -7.17
CA THR A 282 6.30 15.45 -6.12
C THR A 282 6.83 16.76 -5.50
N LEU A 283 8.12 17.05 -5.69
CA LEU A 283 8.86 18.16 -5.04
C LEU A 283 8.66 18.22 -3.51
N ALA A 284 8.35 17.08 -2.88
CA ALA A 284 7.94 17.01 -1.49
C ALA A 284 9.14 16.92 -0.54
N ARG A 285 9.42 18.03 0.14
CA ARG A 285 10.51 18.20 1.13
C ARG A 285 10.54 17.08 2.19
N ASN A 286 9.37 16.74 2.72
CA ASN A 286 9.20 15.70 3.74
C ASN A 286 9.57 14.29 3.25
N LEU A 287 9.40 14.00 1.95
CA LEU A 287 9.77 12.71 1.36
C LEU A 287 11.27 12.54 1.22
N LEU A 288 12.02 13.62 0.97
CA LEU A 288 13.49 13.57 0.96
C LEU A 288 14.03 13.21 2.35
N ILE A 289 13.51 13.87 3.40
CA ILE A 289 13.89 13.57 4.79
C ILE A 289 13.53 12.12 5.14
N ALA A 290 12.30 11.69 4.82
CA ALA A 290 11.87 10.32 5.05
C ALA A 290 12.74 9.31 4.29
N GLY A 291 13.08 9.59 3.04
CA GLY A 291 13.98 8.78 2.22
C GLY A 291 15.36 8.65 2.85
N THR A 292 15.97 9.76 3.24
CA THR A 292 17.28 9.79 3.91
C THR A 292 17.27 8.98 5.21
N VAL A 293 16.26 9.20 6.08
CA VAL A 293 16.10 8.43 7.33
C VAL A 293 15.96 6.94 7.03
N SER A 294 15.17 6.57 6.03
CA SER A 294 14.89 5.17 5.75
C SER A 294 16.03 4.44 5.07
N PHE A 295 16.71 5.05 4.10
CA PHE A 295 17.92 4.48 3.49
C PHE A 295 19.09 4.44 4.49
N GLY A 296 19.21 5.45 5.35
CA GLY A 296 20.17 5.44 6.46
C GLY A 296 19.90 4.28 7.42
N LEU A 297 18.66 4.12 7.87
CA LEU A 297 18.27 3.00 8.73
C LEU A 297 18.46 1.65 8.04
N LEU A 298 18.13 1.54 6.75
CA LEU A 298 18.38 0.35 5.95
C LEU A 298 19.87 0.01 5.93
N ALA A 299 20.75 0.99 5.69
CA ALA A 299 22.20 0.81 5.71
C ALA A 299 22.72 0.39 7.10
N LEU A 300 22.12 0.88 8.19
CA LEU A 300 22.48 0.51 9.57
C LEU A 300 22.05 -0.91 9.95
N LEU A 301 20.90 -1.38 9.44
CA LEU A 301 20.36 -2.70 9.79
C LEU A 301 21.00 -3.86 8.99
N LEU A 302 21.54 -3.56 7.81
CA LEU A 302 22.15 -4.53 6.90
C LEU A 302 23.58 -4.91 7.30
N GLY A 303 23.98 -6.15 7.02
CA GLY A 303 25.37 -6.61 7.17
C GLY A 303 26.33 -5.91 6.20
N SER A 304 27.65 -6.01 6.41
CA SER A 304 28.67 -5.31 5.61
C SER A 304 28.54 -5.54 4.09
N GLU A 305 28.31 -6.78 3.67
CA GLU A 305 28.09 -7.13 2.26
C GLU A 305 26.79 -6.52 1.72
N GLN A 306 25.68 -6.70 2.43
CA GLN A 306 24.37 -6.16 2.04
C GLN A 306 24.39 -4.63 1.97
N ARG A 307 25.08 -3.97 2.91
CA ARG A 307 25.30 -2.52 2.94
C ARG A 307 26.12 -2.05 1.75
N ARG A 308 27.18 -2.78 1.36
CA ARG A 308 27.93 -2.48 0.13
C ARG A 308 27.02 -2.57 -1.10
N ASN A 309 26.16 -3.58 -1.17
CA ASN A 309 25.19 -3.71 -2.26
C ASN A 309 24.19 -2.55 -2.28
N LEU A 310 23.69 -2.12 -1.12
CA LEU A 310 22.83 -0.94 -1.01
C LEU A 310 23.53 0.33 -1.49
N ILE A 311 24.79 0.56 -1.07
CA ILE A 311 25.55 1.75 -1.49
C ILE A 311 25.80 1.73 -2.99
N GLN A 312 26.25 0.59 -3.55
CA GLN A 312 26.37 0.41 -5.00
C GLN A 312 25.03 0.61 -5.69
N MET A 313 23.94 0.23 -5.02
CA MET A 313 22.61 0.36 -5.57
C MET A 313 22.23 1.86 -5.70
N LEU A 314 22.38 2.59 -4.60
CA LEU A 314 22.11 4.02 -4.56
C LEU A 314 23.01 4.80 -5.52
N LEU A 315 24.30 4.46 -5.61
CA LEU A 315 25.22 5.11 -6.54
C LEU A 315 24.77 4.96 -8.00
N ARG A 316 24.41 3.74 -8.43
CA ARG A 316 23.91 3.53 -9.79
C ARG A 316 22.60 4.26 -10.03
N LEU A 317 21.69 4.27 -9.05
CA LEU A 317 20.43 5.01 -9.16
C LEU A 317 20.68 6.51 -9.36
N THR A 318 21.56 7.11 -8.56
CA THR A 318 21.95 8.52 -8.66
C THR A 318 22.59 8.81 -10.02
N VAL A 319 23.53 7.98 -10.47
CA VAL A 319 24.17 8.13 -11.78
C VAL A 319 23.15 7.99 -12.91
N SER A 320 22.26 7.00 -12.86
CA SER A 320 21.22 6.81 -13.86
C SER A 320 20.26 7.99 -13.91
N LEU A 321 19.85 8.53 -12.76
CA LEU A 321 19.00 9.71 -12.71
C LEU A 321 19.70 10.93 -13.31
N ALA A 322 20.98 11.15 -12.97
CA ALA A 322 21.78 12.23 -13.55
C ALA A 322 21.92 12.08 -15.08
N VAL A 323 22.20 10.87 -15.57
CA VAL A 323 22.29 10.58 -17.02
C VAL A 323 20.95 10.83 -17.72
N VAL A 324 19.84 10.39 -17.14
CA VAL A 324 18.50 10.67 -17.70
C VAL A 324 18.24 12.18 -17.76
N LEU A 325 18.54 12.92 -16.70
CA LEU A 325 18.37 14.38 -16.69
C LEU A 325 19.24 15.08 -17.74
N VAL A 326 20.51 14.69 -17.87
CA VAL A 326 21.41 15.23 -18.90
C VAL A 326 20.94 14.87 -20.30
N PHE A 327 20.53 13.63 -20.54
CA PHE A 327 20.00 13.19 -21.83
C PHE A 327 18.74 13.97 -22.21
N LEU A 328 17.79 14.14 -21.29
CA LEU A 328 16.59 14.93 -21.54
C LEU A 328 16.95 16.39 -21.87
N ALA A 329 17.98 16.96 -21.23
CA ALA A 329 18.42 18.34 -21.48
C ALA A 329 19.11 18.52 -22.84
N LEU A 330 19.71 17.46 -23.39
CA LEU A 330 20.36 17.49 -24.70
C LEU A 330 19.40 17.20 -25.84
N VAL A 331 18.41 16.31 -25.64
CA VAL A 331 17.51 15.83 -26.71
C VAL A 331 16.35 16.78 -26.95
N PHE A 332 15.77 17.28 -25.87
CA PHE A 332 14.69 18.22 -25.93
C PHE A 332 15.32 19.58 -25.67
N ASP A 333 15.05 20.60 -26.50
CA ASP A 333 15.43 22.02 -26.26
C ASP A 333 14.72 22.62 -25.02
N THR A 334 14.36 21.74 -24.09
CA THR A 334 13.91 21.93 -22.72
C THR A 334 15.05 22.24 -21.76
N SER A 335 16.11 22.87 -22.26
CA SER A 335 17.10 23.53 -21.40
C SER A 335 16.39 24.38 -20.34
N THR A 336 15.23 24.96 -20.67
CA THR A 336 14.33 25.67 -19.74
C THR A 336 13.61 24.77 -18.73
N LEU A 337 12.93 23.69 -19.12
CA LEU A 337 12.18 22.86 -18.15
C LEU A 337 13.09 22.12 -17.16
N ILE A 338 14.20 21.53 -17.62
CA ILE A 338 15.09 20.77 -16.72
C ILE A 338 15.84 21.72 -15.79
N THR A 339 16.26 22.89 -16.28
CA THR A 339 16.82 23.91 -15.41
C THR A 339 15.77 24.46 -14.45
N GLN A 340 14.49 24.57 -14.84
CA GLN A 340 13.40 24.95 -13.93
C GLN A 340 13.16 23.88 -12.85
N TYR A 341 13.08 22.59 -13.19
CA TYR A 341 12.97 21.52 -12.19
C TYR A 341 14.18 21.49 -11.25
N ALA A 342 15.40 21.62 -11.80
CA ALA A 342 16.63 21.68 -11.01
C ALA A 342 16.66 22.92 -10.10
N ALA A 343 16.30 24.10 -10.62
CA ALA A 343 16.21 25.35 -9.87
C ALA A 343 15.12 25.31 -8.81
N ALA A 344 13.94 24.74 -9.11
CA ALA A 344 12.88 24.52 -8.14
C ALA A 344 13.33 23.57 -7.01
N TYR A 345 14.13 22.55 -7.33
CA TYR A 345 14.71 21.65 -6.34
C TYR A 345 15.78 22.33 -5.49
N VAL A 346 16.75 23.00 -6.12
CA VAL A 346 17.83 23.72 -5.45
C VAL A 346 17.23 24.83 -4.58
N GLY A 347 16.36 25.67 -5.12
CA GLY A 347 15.67 26.72 -4.38
C GLY A 347 14.85 26.18 -3.22
N ARG A 348 14.23 24.99 -3.34
CA ARG A 348 13.55 24.35 -2.20
C ARG A 348 14.51 23.81 -1.15
N LEU A 349 15.68 23.31 -1.54
CA LEU A 349 16.73 22.86 -0.62
C LEU A 349 17.39 24.05 0.08
N GLU A 350 17.76 25.10 -0.64
CA GLU A 350 18.29 26.35 -0.09
C GLU A 350 17.33 26.96 0.93
N ARG A 351 16.03 27.03 0.58
CA ARG A 351 14.96 27.47 1.51
C ARG A 351 14.82 26.57 2.75
N MET A 352 15.26 25.31 2.74
CA MET A 352 15.27 24.50 3.97
C MET A 352 16.33 24.96 4.97
N PHE A 353 17.43 25.55 4.48
CA PHE A 353 18.57 25.95 5.28
C PHE A 353 18.63 27.47 5.50
N SER A 354 17.70 28.24 4.93
CA SER A 354 17.60 29.68 5.13
C SER A 354 16.76 30.05 6.36
N SER A 355 17.03 31.22 6.94
CA SER A 355 16.20 31.82 8.00
C SER A 355 14.83 32.28 7.50
N GLU A 356 14.67 32.43 6.18
CA GLU A 356 13.41 32.82 5.53
C GLU A 356 12.30 31.78 5.71
N ILE A 357 12.65 30.56 6.11
CA ILE A 357 11.71 29.47 6.37
C ILE A 357 10.66 29.82 7.45
N LEU A 358 10.93 30.84 8.29
CA LEU A 358 10.04 31.31 9.36
C LEU A 358 9.22 32.55 8.96
N THR A 359 9.36 33.05 7.73
CA THR A 359 8.58 34.20 7.24
C THR A 359 7.13 33.80 6.96
N ARG A 360 6.21 34.78 7.02
CA ARG A 360 4.76 34.55 6.79
C ARG A 360 4.43 34.09 5.36
N GLU A 361 5.33 34.34 4.42
CA GLU A 361 5.19 33.95 3.02
C GLU A 361 5.54 32.45 2.79
N GLU A 362 6.15 31.80 3.79
CA GLU A 362 6.56 30.40 3.73
C GLU A 362 5.52 29.43 4.33
N ASN A 363 5.53 28.20 3.81
CA ASN A 363 4.59 27.15 4.19
C ASN A 363 4.77 26.63 5.63
N LEU A 364 5.86 26.97 6.32
CA LEU A 364 6.06 26.53 7.71
C LEU A 364 5.37 27.44 8.72
N PHE A 365 5.23 28.74 8.44
CA PHE A 365 4.52 29.64 9.35
C PHE A 365 3.05 29.27 9.44
N SER A 366 2.39 29.00 8.30
CA SER A 366 1.00 28.53 8.30
C SER A 366 0.84 27.22 9.08
N ARG A 367 1.79 26.28 8.95
CA ARG A 367 1.79 25.02 9.72
C ARG A 367 2.00 25.25 11.22
N TRP A 368 2.82 26.23 11.60
CA TRP A 368 2.97 26.62 12.99
C TRP A 368 1.67 27.18 13.56
N GLU A 369 0.98 28.07 12.83
CA GLU A 369 -0.34 28.56 13.22
C GLU A 369 -1.38 27.44 13.31
N GLU A 370 -1.40 26.50 12.35
CA GLU A 370 -2.23 25.30 12.42
C GLU A 370 -1.99 24.53 13.72
N MET A 371 -0.73 24.35 14.12
CA MET A 371 -0.37 23.67 15.36
C MET A 371 -0.85 24.45 16.60
N GLN A 372 -0.77 25.78 16.59
CA GLN A 372 -1.25 26.61 17.71
C GLN A 372 -2.76 26.46 17.91
N PHE A 373 -3.55 26.54 16.84
CA PHE A 373 -5.00 26.29 16.92
C PHE A 373 -5.33 24.88 17.41
N ALA A 374 -4.59 23.88 16.92
CA ALA A 374 -4.74 22.50 17.37
C ALA A 374 -4.46 22.37 18.88
N PHE A 375 -3.37 22.96 19.37
CA PHE A 375 -3.03 22.91 20.80
C PHE A 375 -4.06 23.62 21.67
N GLN A 376 -4.60 24.77 21.25
CA GLN A 376 -5.68 25.45 21.98
C GLN A 376 -6.90 24.53 22.14
N ARG A 377 -7.35 23.90 21.05
CA ARG A 377 -8.48 22.95 21.11
C ARG A 377 -8.19 21.71 21.96
N LEU A 378 -6.95 21.22 21.94
CA LEU A 378 -6.52 20.10 22.77
C LEU A 378 -6.40 20.46 24.26
N GLN A 379 -6.08 21.71 24.59
CA GLN A 379 -6.11 22.18 25.98
C GLN A 379 -7.54 22.22 26.52
N GLU A 380 -8.52 22.58 25.69
CA GLU A 380 -9.93 22.57 26.05
C GLU A 380 -10.51 21.14 26.15
N ASN A 381 -10.11 20.25 25.24
CA ASN A 381 -10.64 18.88 25.15
C ASN A 381 -9.53 17.81 25.05
N PRO A 382 -8.68 17.64 26.09
CA PRO A 382 -7.48 16.81 25.98
C PRO A 382 -7.78 15.31 25.88
N ILE A 383 -8.83 14.84 26.54
CA ILE A 383 -9.14 13.40 26.64
C ILE A 383 -9.84 12.92 25.37
N LEU A 384 -10.95 13.57 25.01
CA LEU A 384 -11.81 13.14 23.89
C LEU A 384 -11.41 13.76 22.55
N GLY A 385 -10.58 14.81 22.56
CA GLY A 385 -10.37 15.64 21.38
C GLY A 385 -11.65 16.41 21.00
N THR A 386 -11.68 16.92 19.78
CA THR A 386 -12.83 17.60 19.19
C THR A 386 -13.72 16.65 18.36
N GLY A 387 -13.31 15.40 18.17
CA GLY A 387 -14.03 14.41 17.37
C GLY A 387 -13.77 14.53 15.85
N LEU A 388 -14.28 13.54 15.12
CA LEU A 388 -14.13 13.42 13.67
C LEU A 388 -14.88 14.52 12.90
N TYR A 389 -14.24 15.05 11.87
CA TYR A 389 -14.78 16.09 10.99
C TYR A 389 -15.25 17.37 11.71
N ASN A 390 -14.78 17.63 12.94
CA ASN A 390 -15.02 18.89 13.62
C ASN A 390 -13.93 19.92 13.20
N PRO A 391 -14.24 21.18 12.85
CA PRO A 391 -13.22 22.16 12.55
C PRO A 391 -12.37 22.48 13.79
N TYR A 392 -11.05 22.48 13.63
CA TYR A 392 -10.12 22.77 14.73
C TYR A 392 -9.67 24.24 14.77
N ARG A 393 -9.91 25.01 13.70
CA ARG A 393 -9.57 26.43 13.60
C ARG A 393 -10.70 27.26 12.98
N PRO A 394 -10.76 28.58 13.27
CA PRO A 394 -11.68 29.49 12.59
C PRO A 394 -11.31 29.70 11.12
N ALA A 395 -12.21 30.36 10.39
CA ALA A 395 -11.93 30.85 9.04
C ALA A 395 -10.84 31.92 9.11
N VAL A 396 -9.85 31.87 8.22
CA VAL A 396 -8.84 32.94 8.10
C VAL A 396 -9.34 34.06 7.19
N TYR A 397 -10.19 33.74 6.22
CA TYR A 397 -10.81 34.69 5.30
C TYR A 397 -12.26 34.31 4.99
N GLU A 398 -13.05 35.29 4.56
CA GLU A 398 -14.45 35.09 4.20
C GLU A 398 -14.58 34.14 3.01
N GLY A 399 -15.49 33.18 3.10
CA GLY A 399 -15.67 32.16 2.06
C GLY A 399 -14.61 31.04 2.06
N GLU A 400 -13.67 31.00 3.03
CA GLU A 400 -12.70 29.90 3.11
C GLU A 400 -13.41 28.54 3.15
N PRO A 401 -13.10 27.61 2.21
CA PRO A 401 -13.69 26.29 2.17
C PRO A 401 -13.61 25.57 3.51
N ILE A 402 -14.73 25.01 3.95
CA ILE A 402 -14.80 24.34 5.26
C ILE A 402 -13.79 23.19 5.37
N THR A 403 -13.49 22.52 4.25
CA THR A 403 -12.50 21.43 4.13
C THR A 403 -11.11 21.83 4.62
N LEU A 404 -10.69 23.08 4.43
CA LEU A 404 -9.39 23.58 4.89
C LEU A 404 -9.32 23.74 6.42
N ARG A 405 -10.47 23.83 7.09
CA ARG A 405 -10.57 23.94 8.56
C ARG A 405 -10.57 22.57 9.25
N HIS A 406 -10.69 21.49 8.48
CA HIS A 406 -10.61 20.10 8.96
C HIS A 406 -9.27 19.43 8.66
N PHE A 407 -8.45 20.07 7.82
CA PHE A 407 -7.17 19.56 7.35
C PHE A 407 -6.03 20.13 8.19
N ILE A 408 -5.26 19.26 8.84
CA ILE A 408 -4.07 19.63 9.62
C ILE A 408 -2.88 18.86 9.08
N HIS A 409 -1.73 19.53 8.90
CA HIS A 409 -0.55 18.88 8.34
C HIS A 409 0.16 17.93 9.32
N ASN A 410 0.07 18.16 10.62
CA ASN A 410 0.66 17.27 11.62
C ASN A 410 -0.29 16.11 11.93
N ALA A 411 0.05 14.91 11.47
CA ALA A 411 -0.85 13.76 11.59
C ALA A 411 -1.07 13.33 13.05
N TYR A 412 -0.08 13.52 13.94
CA TYR A 412 -0.19 13.15 15.35
C TYR A 412 -1.18 14.04 16.09
N LEU A 413 -1.10 15.36 15.87
CA LEU A 413 -2.08 16.30 16.38
C LEU A 413 -3.46 16.05 15.76
N GLY A 414 -3.53 15.74 14.48
CA GLY A 414 -4.79 15.39 13.83
C GLY A 414 -5.43 14.12 14.39
N ILE A 415 -4.65 13.07 14.68
CA ILE A 415 -5.15 11.87 15.38
C ILE A 415 -5.67 12.25 16.77
N TRP A 416 -4.91 13.04 17.54
CA TRP A 416 -5.34 13.45 18.89
C TRP A 416 -6.62 14.29 18.86
N LEU A 417 -6.71 15.30 17.98
CA LEU A 417 -7.93 16.10 17.80
C LEU A 417 -9.13 15.24 17.45
N LYS A 418 -8.95 14.26 16.56
CA LYS A 418 -10.05 13.46 16.01
C LYS A 418 -10.51 12.32 16.93
N THR A 419 -9.58 11.72 17.68
CA THR A 419 -9.82 10.47 18.41
C THR A 419 -9.49 10.56 19.91
N GLY A 420 -9.05 11.73 20.37
CA GLY A 420 -8.61 11.92 21.73
C GLY A 420 -7.25 11.29 22.03
N ILE A 421 -6.83 11.41 23.29
CA ILE A 421 -5.54 10.87 23.75
C ILE A 421 -5.51 9.34 23.63
N ALA A 422 -6.65 8.68 23.81
CA ALA A 422 -6.77 7.23 23.67
C ALA A 422 -6.39 6.74 22.27
N GLY A 423 -6.83 7.44 21.22
CA GLY A 423 -6.47 7.09 19.86
C GLY A 423 -5.00 7.40 19.55
N LEU A 424 -4.46 8.54 20.01
CA LEU A 424 -3.03 8.83 19.84
C LEU A 424 -2.14 7.77 20.53
N VAL A 425 -2.45 7.42 21.79
CA VAL A 425 -1.68 6.41 22.54
C VAL A 425 -1.78 5.04 21.86
N SER A 426 -2.97 4.63 21.43
CA SER A 426 -3.16 3.35 20.73
C SER A 426 -2.40 3.32 19.40
N PHE A 427 -2.40 4.44 18.67
CA PHE A 427 -1.63 4.61 17.43
C PHE A 427 -0.13 4.44 17.66
N LEU A 428 0.43 5.16 18.63
CA LEU A 428 1.85 5.07 18.99
C LEU A 428 2.20 3.68 19.52
N TRP A 429 1.28 3.03 20.25
CA TRP A 429 1.49 1.69 20.77
C TRP A 429 1.58 0.65 19.64
N PHE A 430 0.63 0.60 18.70
CA PHE A 430 0.76 -0.36 17.59
C PHE A 430 1.96 -0.04 16.71
N SER A 431 2.31 1.24 16.54
CA SER A 431 3.51 1.68 15.81
C SER A 431 4.79 1.13 16.46
N ALA A 432 4.92 1.29 17.79
CA ALA A 432 6.05 0.76 18.54
C ALA A 432 6.09 -0.78 18.54
N ALA A 433 4.92 -1.43 18.66
CA ALA A 433 4.80 -2.89 18.59
C ALA A 433 5.23 -3.43 17.22
N PHE A 434 4.81 -2.77 16.14
CA PHE A 434 5.19 -3.06 14.76
C PHE A 434 6.70 -3.01 14.57
N LEU A 435 7.33 -1.87 14.93
CA LEU A 435 8.77 -1.68 14.80
C LEU A 435 9.54 -2.70 15.64
N ARG A 436 9.13 -2.93 16.89
CA ARG A 436 9.79 -3.91 17.78
C ARG A 436 9.69 -5.33 17.25
N GLN A 437 8.53 -5.74 16.75
CA GLN A 437 8.32 -7.07 16.16
C GLN A 437 9.17 -7.23 14.90
N GLY A 438 9.11 -6.24 14.01
CA GLY A 438 9.85 -6.23 12.75
C GLY A 438 11.36 -6.29 12.93
N LEU A 439 11.93 -5.37 13.72
CA LEU A 439 13.38 -5.29 13.98
C LEU A 439 13.94 -6.59 14.57
N ARG A 440 13.16 -7.30 15.39
CA ARG A 440 13.57 -8.57 16.01
C ARG A 440 13.36 -9.80 15.11
N GLY A 441 12.48 -9.70 14.12
CA GLY A 441 11.98 -10.83 13.34
C GLY A 441 12.51 -10.91 11.91
N TRP A 442 12.79 -9.77 11.26
CA TRP A 442 13.05 -9.76 9.81
C TRP A 442 14.24 -10.64 9.39
N LYS A 443 15.28 -10.75 10.21
CA LYS A 443 16.46 -11.60 9.92
C LYS A 443 16.13 -13.09 9.86
N ARG A 444 15.06 -13.55 10.53
CA ARG A 444 14.64 -14.96 10.58
C ARG A 444 13.86 -15.39 9.35
N VAL A 445 13.29 -14.44 8.61
CA VAL A 445 12.47 -14.69 7.41
C VAL A 445 13.32 -15.43 6.37
N SER A 446 13.02 -16.69 6.08
CA SER A 446 13.85 -17.53 5.20
C SER A 446 13.82 -17.08 3.74
N HIS A 447 12.66 -16.62 3.25
CA HIS A 447 12.48 -16.28 1.84
C HIS A 447 13.08 -14.90 1.51
N PRO A 448 14.04 -14.78 0.56
CA PRO A 448 14.73 -13.52 0.29
C PRO A 448 13.83 -12.34 -0.07
N LEU A 449 12.83 -12.56 -0.94
CA LEU A 449 11.84 -11.53 -1.28
C LEU A 449 11.09 -11.03 -0.05
N LEU A 450 10.54 -11.94 0.77
CA LEU A 450 9.74 -11.57 1.94
C LEU A 450 10.61 -10.90 3.01
N ARG A 451 11.87 -11.34 3.16
CA ARG A 451 12.85 -10.69 4.05
C ARG A 451 13.09 -9.25 3.64
N GLY A 452 13.35 -9.03 2.35
CA GLY A 452 13.56 -7.69 1.79
C GLY A 452 12.32 -6.81 1.89
N VAL A 453 11.14 -7.36 1.57
CA VAL A 453 9.84 -6.66 1.68
C VAL A 453 9.55 -6.27 3.13
N ALA A 454 9.75 -7.18 4.10
CA ALA A 454 9.55 -6.89 5.51
C ALA A 454 10.51 -5.79 6.00
N LEU A 455 11.81 -5.90 5.69
CA LEU A 455 12.79 -4.89 6.06
C LEU A 455 12.51 -3.53 5.42
N GLY A 456 12.22 -3.52 4.11
CA GLY A 456 11.86 -2.32 3.35
C GLY A 456 10.60 -1.64 3.89
N SER A 457 9.58 -2.42 4.22
CA SER A 457 8.33 -1.95 4.86
C SER A 457 8.58 -1.31 6.20
N LEU A 458 9.45 -1.92 7.03
CA LEU A 458 9.79 -1.39 8.35
C LEU A 458 10.47 -0.03 8.26
N VAL A 459 11.50 0.08 7.41
CA VAL A 459 12.22 1.36 7.27
C VAL A 459 11.33 2.41 6.61
N ALA A 460 10.49 2.05 5.64
CA ALA A 460 9.51 2.97 5.05
C ALA A 460 8.52 3.51 6.09
N TYR A 461 8.04 2.65 6.98
CA TYR A 461 7.15 3.07 8.05
C TYR A 461 7.84 4.07 8.99
N VAL A 462 9.12 3.87 9.33
CA VAL A 462 9.91 4.84 10.11
C VAL A 462 10.06 6.17 9.36
N GLY A 463 10.39 6.15 8.08
CA GLY A 463 10.45 7.35 7.25
C GLY A 463 9.13 8.11 7.24
N LEU A 464 8.00 7.40 7.10
CA LEU A 464 6.68 8.01 7.15
C LEU A 464 6.33 8.54 8.55
N LEU A 465 6.70 7.87 9.64
CA LEU A 465 6.56 8.45 10.99
C LEU A 465 7.25 9.82 11.07
N MET A 466 8.44 9.97 10.48
CA MET A 466 9.15 11.25 10.46
C MET A 466 8.49 12.28 9.53
N ALA A 467 8.05 11.87 8.34
CA ALA A 467 7.34 12.77 7.42
C ALA A 467 6.03 13.30 8.01
N ASN A 468 5.37 12.52 8.87
CA ASN A 468 4.04 12.84 9.38
C ASN A 468 3.99 13.93 10.47
N PHE A 469 5.14 14.46 10.87
CA PHE A 469 5.19 15.72 11.63
C PHE A 469 4.72 16.92 10.82
N VAL A 470 4.85 16.85 9.49
CA VAL A 470 4.60 17.96 8.56
C VAL A 470 3.74 17.57 7.35
N ALA A 471 3.21 16.34 7.33
CA ALA A 471 2.31 15.84 6.31
C ALA A 471 1.26 14.89 6.91
N PRO A 472 0.00 14.89 6.45
CA PRO A 472 -1.06 14.10 7.09
C PRO A 472 -1.29 12.74 6.43
N SER A 473 -0.23 12.03 6.05
CA SER A 473 -0.35 10.72 5.40
C SER A 473 -1.03 9.67 6.28
N PHE A 474 -0.96 9.76 7.61
CA PHE A 474 -1.73 8.90 8.52
C PHE A 474 -3.19 9.30 8.71
N LEU A 475 -3.70 10.26 7.92
CA LEU A 475 -5.10 10.68 7.92
C LEU A 475 -5.72 10.66 6.51
N GLN A 476 -4.90 10.48 5.46
CA GLN A 476 -5.34 10.50 4.07
C GLN A 476 -5.71 9.11 3.55
N PRO A 477 -6.82 8.93 2.81
CA PRO A 477 -7.31 7.61 2.39
C PRO A 477 -6.28 6.75 1.66
N GLY A 478 -5.62 7.30 0.64
CA GLY A 478 -4.66 6.55 -0.18
C GLY A 478 -3.44 6.08 0.60
N SER A 479 -2.92 6.94 1.49
CA SER A 479 -1.83 6.61 2.39
C SER A 479 -2.26 5.60 3.47
N LEU A 480 -3.47 5.70 3.99
CA LEU A 480 -3.96 4.81 5.05
C LEU A 480 -4.17 3.37 4.58
N ALA A 481 -4.68 3.18 3.36
CA ALA A 481 -4.79 1.86 2.75
C ALA A 481 -3.44 1.16 2.64
N ILE A 482 -2.40 1.85 2.14
CA ILE A 482 -1.06 1.25 2.07
C ILE A 482 -0.48 1.02 3.46
N MET A 483 -0.75 1.86 4.46
CA MET A 483 -0.29 1.63 5.84
C MET A 483 -0.91 0.38 6.44
N GLY A 484 -2.24 0.22 6.37
CA GLY A 484 -2.93 -1.00 6.84
C GLY A 484 -2.40 -2.26 6.15
N VAL A 485 -2.19 -2.20 4.83
CA VAL A 485 -1.60 -3.31 4.06
C VAL A 485 -0.16 -3.59 4.48
N THR A 486 0.67 -2.56 4.69
CA THR A 486 2.08 -2.71 5.08
C THR A 486 2.22 -3.34 6.46
N LEU A 487 1.40 -2.91 7.42
CA LEU A 487 1.33 -3.49 8.76
C LEU A 487 0.92 -4.97 8.68
N GLY A 488 -0.18 -5.26 8.00
CA GLY A 488 -0.70 -6.63 7.84
C GLY A 488 0.27 -7.56 7.13
N LEU A 489 0.82 -7.12 5.99
CA LEU A 489 1.76 -7.91 5.17
C LEU A 489 3.02 -8.25 5.96
N THR A 490 3.66 -7.25 6.56
CA THR A 490 4.91 -7.44 7.29
C THR A 490 4.70 -8.33 8.51
N THR A 491 3.66 -8.09 9.30
CA THR A 491 3.33 -8.98 10.43
C THR A 491 3.07 -10.41 9.96
N SER A 492 2.35 -10.60 8.85
CA SER A 492 2.07 -11.93 8.31
C SER A 492 3.32 -12.65 7.83
N ILE A 493 4.26 -11.94 7.20
CA ILE A 493 5.58 -12.47 6.84
C ILE A 493 6.30 -12.99 8.09
N LEU A 494 6.33 -12.19 9.16
CA LEU A 494 7.03 -12.55 10.39
C LEU A 494 6.37 -13.73 11.12
N LEU A 495 5.05 -13.85 11.06
CA LEU A 495 4.31 -14.96 11.68
C LEU A 495 4.44 -16.27 10.89
N LEU A 496 4.48 -16.22 9.56
CA LEU A 496 4.51 -17.42 8.70
C LEU A 496 5.90 -17.90 8.33
N ASP A 497 6.89 -17.01 8.23
CA ASP A 497 8.25 -17.33 7.78
C ASP A 497 9.31 -17.14 8.87
N GLY A 498 8.94 -16.57 10.03
CA GLY A 498 9.82 -16.33 11.16
C GLY A 498 9.56 -17.22 12.39
N GLY A 499 8.66 -18.19 12.27
CA GLY A 499 8.44 -19.22 13.29
C GLY A 499 9.69 -20.08 13.47
N PRO A 500 9.94 -20.62 14.69
CA PRO A 500 11.02 -21.59 14.89
C PRO A 500 10.84 -22.74 13.91
N ASP A 501 11.94 -23.19 13.30
CA ASP A 501 12.02 -24.26 12.31
C ASP A 501 11.07 -25.41 12.66
N GLN A 502 9.84 -25.36 12.15
CA GLN A 502 9.14 -26.59 11.86
C GLN A 502 9.89 -27.12 10.65
N GLU A 503 10.69 -28.16 10.87
CA GLU A 503 11.10 -29.11 9.85
C GLU A 503 9.85 -29.52 9.07
N TYR A 504 9.50 -28.74 8.05
CA TYR A 504 8.68 -29.22 6.97
C TYR A 504 9.59 -30.19 6.25
N SER A 505 9.43 -31.46 6.63
CA SER A 505 10.03 -32.64 6.00
C SER A 505 10.26 -32.36 4.51
N GLU A 506 11.53 -32.37 4.11
CA GLU A 506 11.95 -32.36 2.71
C GLU A 506 11.31 -33.51 1.90
N GLY A 507 10.62 -34.45 2.55
CA GLY A 507 9.81 -35.49 1.93
C GLY A 507 8.60 -34.98 1.13
N GLU A 508 7.97 -33.86 1.48
CA GLU A 508 6.79 -33.38 0.72
C GLU A 508 7.18 -32.69 -0.60
N VAL A 509 8.38 -32.11 -0.68
CA VAL A 509 8.86 -31.47 -1.93
C VAL A 509 9.42 -32.52 -2.90
N LEU A 510 9.99 -33.61 -2.41
CA LEU A 510 10.48 -34.72 -3.25
C LEU A 510 9.34 -35.58 -3.81
N ASN A 511 8.24 -35.78 -3.08
CA ASN A 511 7.12 -36.59 -3.56
C ASN A 511 6.29 -35.87 -4.65
N VAL A 512 6.22 -34.53 -4.62
CA VAL A 512 5.56 -33.75 -5.68
C VAL A 512 6.40 -33.72 -6.97
N VAL A 513 7.73 -33.89 -6.90
CA VAL A 513 8.60 -33.95 -8.08
C VAL A 513 8.70 -35.37 -8.65
N LYS A 514 8.50 -36.41 -7.83
CA LYS A 514 8.56 -37.81 -8.28
C LYS A 514 7.26 -38.41 -8.79
N GLY A 515 6.11 -37.75 -8.60
CA GLY A 515 4.83 -38.28 -9.11
C GLY A 515 4.46 -39.64 -8.51
N GLU A 516 4.99 -39.97 -7.33
CA GLU A 516 4.62 -41.18 -6.59
C GLU A 516 3.49 -40.79 -5.64
N SER A 517 2.26 -41.10 -6.05
CA SER A 517 1.12 -41.12 -5.15
C SER A 517 1.23 -42.35 -4.24
N THR A 518 1.36 -42.11 -2.93
CA THR A 518 0.88 -43.04 -1.90
C THR A 518 -0.40 -42.52 -1.30
#